data_AF-A0A963JT07-F1
#
_entry.id   AF-A0A963JT07-F1
#
_cell.length_a   1.000
_cell.length_b   1.000
_cell.length_c   1.000
_cell.angle_alpha   90.00
_cell.angle_beta   90.00
_cell.angle_gamma   90.00
#
_symmetry.space_group_name_H-M   'P 1'
#
loop_
_entity.id
_entity.type
_entity.pdbx_description
1 polymer ?
#
loop_
_entity_poly.entity_id
_entity_poly.type
_entity_poly.pdbx_seq_one_letter_code
_entity_poly.pdbx_strand_id
1 'polypeptide(L)'
;SLNPNNKIPAIIDPEGPGGQPLALFESGAILVYLADKSGRFMPKDPAARYHTLQWLMWQMGGLGPMFGQLGFFNKFAGKDWEDKRPLDRYVAESKRLLGVLEQRLTGRDWIMGQEYTIADIATFPWVRNLVGFYEAGALVGFDQFPQVQRALAAFVARPAVVRGLNIPPRD
;
A
#
# COMPACT_ATOMS: atom_id res chain seq x y z
N SER A 1 -11.95 6.01 21.60
CA SER A 1 -11.30 5.95 20.28
C SER A 1 -12.17 5.13 19.36
N LEU A 2 -12.42 5.58 18.11
CA LEU A 2 -13.17 4.81 17.12
C LEU A 2 -12.48 3.48 16.78
N ASN A 3 -11.15 3.48 16.73
CA ASN A 3 -10.32 2.29 16.54
C ASN A 3 -9.68 1.88 17.88
N PRO A 4 -10.03 0.71 18.46
CA PRO A 4 -9.39 0.23 19.69
C PRO A 4 -7.92 -0.19 19.50
N ASN A 5 -7.45 -0.40 18.27
CA ASN A 5 -6.05 -0.68 17.93
C ASN A 5 -5.17 0.60 17.89
N ASN A 6 -5.76 1.78 18.16
CA ASN A 6 -5.06 3.07 18.26
C ASN A 6 -4.21 3.43 17.02
N LYS A 7 -4.68 3.06 15.82
CA LYS A 7 -4.04 3.40 14.54
C LYS A 7 -5.00 4.11 13.60
N ILE A 8 -4.46 5.04 12.81
CA ILE A 8 -5.12 5.54 11.60
C ILE A 8 -4.94 4.53 10.45
N PRO A 9 -5.81 4.55 9.43
CA PRO A 9 -7.06 5.32 9.33
C PRO A 9 -8.25 4.62 10.01
N ALA A 10 -9.26 5.42 10.33
CA ALA A 10 -10.61 4.97 10.70
C ALA A 10 -11.63 5.96 10.12
N ILE A 11 -12.82 5.48 9.78
CA ILE A 11 -13.90 6.26 9.16
C ILE A 11 -15.24 6.01 9.86
N ILE A 12 -16.14 6.98 9.74
CA ILE A 12 -17.57 6.79 9.95
C ILE A 12 -18.26 7.20 8.65
N ASP A 13 -18.97 6.28 8.03
CA ASP A 13 -19.87 6.58 6.92
C ASP A 13 -21.29 6.79 7.49
N PRO A 14 -21.85 8.01 7.46
CA PRO A 14 -23.18 8.27 8.02
C PRO A 14 -24.30 7.57 7.23
N GLU A 15 -24.05 7.23 5.97
CA GLU A 15 -25.00 6.59 5.04
C GLU A 15 -24.54 5.16 4.73
N GLY A 16 -24.20 4.39 5.77
CA GLY A 16 -23.76 3.01 5.63
C GLY A 16 -24.88 2.06 5.18
N PRO A 17 -24.59 0.75 5.11
CA PRO A 17 -25.55 -0.27 4.68
C PRO A 17 -26.86 -0.21 5.48
N GLY A 18 -27.99 -0.31 4.79
CA GLY A 18 -29.31 -0.19 5.42
C GLY A 18 -29.65 1.23 5.91
N GLY A 19 -28.92 2.26 5.45
CA GLY A 19 -29.14 3.64 5.86
C GLY A 19 -28.68 3.94 7.29
N GLN A 20 -27.80 3.11 7.85
CA GLN A 20 -27.28 3.27 9.21
C GLN A 20 -25.81 3.66 9.19
N PRO A 21 -25.34 4.50 10.14
CA PRO A 21 -23.93 4.84 10.24
C PRO A 21 -23.04 3.60 10.40
N LEU A 22 -21.97 3.51 9.61
CA LEU A 22 -20.97 2.44 9.70
C LEU A 22 -19.63 3.00 10.14
N ALA A 23 -19.19 2.60 11.34
CA ALA A 23 -17.84 2.82 11.85
C ALA A 23 -16.91 1.70 11.36
N LEU A 24 -15.74 2.06 10.81
CA LEU A 24 -14.78 1.07 10.30
C LEU A 24 -13.34 1.55 10.46
N PHE A 25 -12.43 0.64 10.80
CA PHE A 25 -10.97 0.85 10.78
C PHE A 25 -10.30 -0.28 9.98
N GLU A 26 -8.97 -0.25 9.88
CA GLU A 26 -8.16 -1.02 8.92
C GLU A 26 -8.31 -0.52 7.48
N SER A 27 -7.21 0.00 6.92
CA SER A 27 -7.20 0.57 5.57
C SER A 27 -7.68 -0.40 4.49
N GLY A 28 -7.30 -1.68 4.60
CA GLY A 28 -7.75 -2.72 3.67
C GLY A 28 -9.27 -2.93 3.72
N ALA A 29 -9.86 -3.02 4.92
CA ALA A 29 -11.31 -3.16 5.08
C ALA A 29 -12.06 -1.93 4.55
N ILE A 30 -11.53 -0.73 4.84
CA ILE A 30 -12.08 0.53 4.34
C ILE A 30 -12.06 0.59 2.80
N LEU A 31 -10.97 0.17 2.16
CA LEU A 31 -10.88 0.16 0.70
C LEU A 31 -11.90 -0.80 0.06
N VAL A 32 -12.09 -2.00 0.63
CA VAL A 32 -13.12 -2.93 0.16
C VAL A 32 -14.52 -2.33 0.32
N TYR A 33 -14.80 -1.77 1.49
CA TYR A 33 -16.08 -1.12 1.77
C TYR A 33 -16.39 0.01 0.79
N LEU A 34 -15.44 0.93 0.55
CA LEU A 34 -15.63 2.05 -0.36
C LEU A 34 -15.76 1.60 -1.83
N ALA A 35 -15.05 0.55 -2.22
CA ALA A 35 -15.18 -0.05 -3.55
C ALA A 35 -16.58 -0.66 -3.75
N ASP A 36 -17.10 -1.38 -2.75
CA ASP A 36 -18.43 -1.97 -2.79
C ASP A 36 -19.54 -0.91 -2.77
N LYS A 37 -19.40 0.11 -1.90
CA LYS A 37 -20.37 1.21 -1.80
C LYS A 37 -20.48 2.00 -3.11
N SER A 38 -19.37 2.22 -3.80
CA SER A 38 -19.33 3.02 -5.03
C SER A 38 -19.43 2.21 -6.33
N GLY A 39 -19.23 0.89 -6.27
CA GLY A 39 -19.10 0.04 -7.45
C GLY A 39 -17.85 0.33 -8.30
N ARG A 40 -16.78 0.88 -7.69
CA ARG A 40 -15.57 1.34 -8.39
C ARG A 40 -14.31 0.68 -7.85
N PHE A 41 -13.28 0.59 -8.68
CA PHE A 41 -11.93 0.13 -8.33
C PHE A 41 -11.84 -1.32 -7.81
N MET A 42 -12.89 -2.11 -8.04
CA MET A 42 -12.95 -3.53 -7.77
C MET A 42 -13.67 -4.22 -8.95
N PRO A 43 -13.10 -5.27 -9.54
CA PRO A 43 -13.77 -6.01 -10.61
C PRO A 43 -15.10 -6.60 -10.16
N LYS A 44 -16.07 -6.62 -11.09
CA LYS A 44 -17.38 -7.27 -10.86
C LYS A 44 -17.36 -8.78 -11.06
N ASP A 45 -16.44 -9.26 -11.91
CA ASP A 45 -16.21 -10.69 -12.07
C ASP A 45 -15.78 -11.31 -10.73
N PRO A 46 -16.45 -12.38 -10.25
CA PRO A 46 -16.16 -12.96 -8.94
C PRO A 46 -14.71 -13.43 -8.79
N ALA A 47 -14.13 -14.05 -9.83
CA ALA A 47 -12.76 -14.55 -9.76
C ALA A 47 -11.75 -13.39 -9.69
N ALA A 48 -11.92 -12.38 -10.55
CA ALA A 48 -11.09 -11.18 -10.55
C ALA A 48 -11.22 -10.38 -9.23
N ARG A 49 -12.40 -10.34 -8.62
CA ARG A 49 -12.61 -9.77 -7.29
C ARG A 49 -11.75 -10.47 -6.24
N TYR A 50 -11.80 -11.80 -6.17
CA TYR A 50 -10.99 -12.54 -5.19
C TYR A 50 -9.49 -12.43 -5.47
N HIS A 51 -9.07 -12.39 -6.73
CA HIS A 51 -7.67 -12.10 -7.06
C HIS A 51 -7.25 -10.68 -6.63
N THR A 52 -8.13 -9.68 -6.74
CA THR A 52 -7.86 -8.32 -6.24
C THR A 52 -7.72 -8.31 -4.72
N LEU A 53 -8.62 -9.01 -4.01
CA LEU A 53 -8.55 -9.18 -2.56
C LEU A 53 -7.27 -9.92 -2.14
N GLN A 54 -6.83 -10.93 -2.90
CA GLN A 54 -5.56 -11.61 -2.64
C GLN A 54 -4.38 -10.64 -2.68
N TRP A 55 -4.31 -9.75 -3.66
CA TRP A 55 -3.24 -8.74 -3.73
C TRP A 55 -3.36 -7.67 -2.66
N LEU A 56 -4.58 -7.31 -2.26
CA LEU A 56 -4.80 -6.45 -1.11
C LEU A 56 -4.27 -7.10 0.19
N MET A 57 -4.56 -8.38 0.42
CA MET A 57 -4.07 -9.10 1.59
C MET A 57 -2.55 -9.30 1.56
N TRP A 58 -1.97 -9.55 0.39
CA TRP A 58 -0.52 -9.57 0.20
C TRP A 58 0.13 -8.24 0.61
N GLN A 59 -0.50 -7.11 0.27
CA GLN A 59 -0.04 -5.80 0.72
C GLN A 59 -0.18 -5.65 2.24
N MET A 60 -1.33 -5.99 2.81
CA MET A 60 -1.63 -5.82 4.24
C MET A 60 -0.76 -6.68 5.15
N GLY A 61 -0.50 -7.94 4.77
CA GLY A 61 0.26 -8.89 5.59
C GLY A 61 1.76 -8.95 5.26
N GLY A 62 2.16 -8.52 4.06
CA GLY A 62 3.55 -8.57 3.60
C GLY A 62 4.16 -7.18 3.44
N LEU A 63 3.77 -6.49 2.37
CA LEU A 63 4.45 -5.28 1.93
C LEU A 63 4.43 -4.15 2.98
N GLY A 64 3.27 -3.83 3.54
CA GLY A 64 3.15 -2.78 4.56
C GLY A 64 3.98 -3.05 5.81
N PRO A 65 3.75 -4.19 6.51
CA PRO A 65 4.52 -4.53 7.71
C PRO A 65 6.03 -4.57 7.47
N MET A 66 6.50 -5.22 6.39
CA MET A 66 7.93 -5.41 6.15
C MET A 66 8.63 -4.10 5.77
N PHE A 67 8.01 -3.25 4.95
CA PHE A 67 8.57 -1.93 4.63
C PHE A 67 8.57 -1.02 5.86
N GLY A 68 7.55 -1.11 6.72
CA GLY A 68 7.50 -0.39 7.99
C GLY A 68 8.66 -0.74 8.91
N GLN A 69 8.99 -2.03 9.03
CA GLN A 69 10.15 -2.47 9.81
C GLN A 69 11.47 -1.99 9.21
N LEU A 70 11.63 -2.06 7.88
CA LEU A 70 12.80 -1.47 7.22
C LEU A 70 12.92 0.01 7.57
N GLY A 71 11.84 0.78 7.45
CA GLY A 71 11.82 2.20 7.81
C GLY A 71 12.24 2.46 9.25
N PHE A 72 11.82 1.62 10.20
CA PHE A 72 12.25 1.73 11.60
C PHE A 72 13.76 1.56 11.78
N PHE A 73 14.33 0.50 11.21
CA PHE A 73 15.76 0.18 11.34
C PHE A 73 16.67 1.03 10.45
N ASN A 74 16.12 1.69 9.42
CA ASN A 74 16.89 2.57 8.53
C ASN A 74 16.81 4.06 8.93
N LYS A 75 15.60 4.55 9.24
CA LYS A 75 15.34 5.99 9.37
C LYS A 75 15.02 6.46 10.78
N PHE A 76 14.37 5.63 11.58
CA PHE A 76 13.94 6.01 12.93
C PHE A 76 14.89 5.46 13.98
N ALA A 77 14.41 5.27 15.22
CA ALA A 77 15.23 4.91 16.36
C ALA A 77 16.05 3.63 16.17
N GLY A 78 15.61 2.70 15.32
CA GLY A 78 16.39 1.50 15.00
C GLY A 78 17.67 1.77 14.20
N LYS A 79 17.81 2.95 13.57
CA LYS A 79 19.02 3.33 12.84
C LYS A 79 20.25 3.46 13.75
N ASP A 80 20.02 3.81 15.01
CA ASP A 80 21.07 4.06 16.00
C ASP A 80 21.55 2.76 16.67
N TRP A 81 20.90 1.63 16.36
CA TRP A 81 21.30 0.32 16.88
C TRP A 81 22.58 -0.15 16.18
N GLU A 82 23.58 -0.56 16.95
CA GLU A 82 24.87 -1.00 16.40
C GLU A 82 24.75 -2.29 15.58
N ASP A 83 23.94 -3.24 16.05
CA ASP A 83 23.66 -4.47 15.33
C ASP A 83 22.75 -4.23 14.12
N LYS A 84 23.30 -4.42 12.92
CA LYS A 84 22.58 -4.23 11.65
C LYS A 84 21.87 -5.48 11.12
N ARG A 85 21.98 -6.64 11.79
CA ARG A 85 21.27 -7.87 11.37
C ARG A 85 19.75 -7.66 11.20
N PRO A 86 19.05 -6.90 12.07
CA PRO A 86 17.64 -6.59 11.84
C PRO A 86 17.41 -5.76 10.57
N LEU A 87 18.23 -4.73 10.32
CA LEU A 87 18.15 -3.93 9.10
C LEU A 87 18.33 -4.81 7.85
N ASP A 88 19.39 -5.62 7.82
CA ASP A 88 19.70 -6.49 6.68
C ASP A 88 18.56 -7.48 6.39
N ARG A 89 17.95 -8.03 7.45
CA ARG A 89 16.77 -8.89 7.32
C ARG A 89 15.64 -8.19 6.59
N TYR A 90 15.29 -6.96 6.98
CA TYR A 90 14.17 -6.24 6.38
C TYR A 90 14.51 -5.66 5.01
N VAL A 91 15.79 -5.35 4.73
CA VAL A 91 16.26 -5.05 3.37
C VAL A 91 16.07 -6.25 2.45
N ALA A 92 16.50 -7.44 2.86
CA ALA A 92 16.36 -8.66 2.06
C ALA A 92 14.89 -9.00 1.78
N GLU A 93 14.02 -8.94 2.80
CA GLU A 93 12.59 -9.21 2.62
C GLU A 93 11.92 -8.15 1.74
N SER A 94 12.30 -6.87 1.88
CA SER A 94 11.76 -5.80 1.04
C SER A 94 12.15 -5.96 -0.43
N LYS A 95 13.41 -6.38 -0.71
CA LYS A 95 13.85 -6.75 -2.07
C LYS A 95 13.03 -7.90 -2.63
N ARG A 96 12.79 -8.95 -1.84
CA ARG A 96 11.98 -10.09 -2.26
C ARG A 96 10.56 -9.67 -2.63
N LEU A 97 9.93 -8.82 -1.82
CA LEU A 97 8.58 -8.30 -2.07
C LEU A 97 8.52 -7.39 -3.30
N LEU A 98 9.53 -6.54 -3.51
CA LEU A 98 9.67 -5.77 -4.76
C LEU A 98 9.82 -6.69 -5.97
N GLY A 99 10.56 -7.79 -5.87
CA GLY A 99 10.68 -8.79 -6.95
C GLY A 99 9.35 -9.48 -7.28
N VAL A 100 8.53 -9.79 -6.27
CA VAL A 100 7.17 -10.32 -6.50
C VAL A 100 6.30 -9.31 -7.25
N LEU A 101 6.35 -8.03 -6.86
CA LEU A 101 5.57 -6.97 -7.50
C LEU A 101 6.07 -6.69 -8.93
N GLU A 102 7.39 -6.68 -9.14
CA GLU A 102 8.03 -6.52 -10.45
C GLU A 102 7.54 -7.59 -11.43
N GLN A 103 7.65 -8.86 -11.03
CA GLN A 103 7.18 -9.97 -11.85
C GLN A 103 5.67 -9.90 -12.11
N ARG A 104 4.89 -9.45 -11.13
CA ARG A 104 3.46 -9.26 -11.29
C ARG A 104 3.16 -8.16 -12.31
N LEU A 105 3.92 -7.08 -12.36
CA LEU A 105 3.70 -5.96 -13.26
C LEU A 105 4.23 -6.18 -14.69
N THR A 106 5.01 -7.24 -14.93
CA THR A 106 5.44 -7.62 -16.28
C THR A 106 4.24 -7.83 -17.20
N GLY A 107 4.16 -7.01 -18.25
CA GLY A 107 3.07 -7.04 -19.24
C GLY A 107 1.72 -6.54 -18.72
N ARG A 108 1.68 -5.80 -17.60
CA ARG A 108 0.46 -5.26 -17.00
C ARG A 108 0.61 -3.78 -16.70
N ASP A 109 -0.43 -2.98 -16.92
CA ASP A 109 -0.40 -1.57 -16.56
C ASP A 109 -0.42 -1.38 -15.04
N TRP A 110 -1.25 -2.19 -14.37
CA TRP A 110 -1.54 -2.21 -12.93
C TRP A 110 -1.51 -3.65 -12.38
N ILE A 111 -1.64 -3.81 -11.06
CA ILE A 111 -1.55 -5.12 -10.39
C ILE A 111 -2.60 -6.11 -10.95
N MET A 112 -3.77 -5.62 -11.35
CA MET A 112 -4.87 -6.45 -11.89
C MET A 112 -4.94 -6.47 -13.42
N GLY A 113 -3.88 -6.08 -14.12
CA GLY A 113 -3.84 -6.04 -15.58
C GLY A 113 -3.96 -4.61 -16.08
N GLN A 114 -4.98 -4.32 -16.90
CA GLN A 114 -5.23 -2.97 -17.44
C GLN A 114 -6.03 -2.09 -16.47
N GLU A 115 -6.80 -2.70 -15.58
CA GLU A 115 -7.67 -1.99 -14.64
C GLU A 115 -6.92 -1.53 -13.38
N TYR A 116 -7.09 -0.26 -13.04
CA TYR A 116 -6.63 0.32 -11.77
C TYR A 116 -7.61 -0.02 -10.64
N THR A 117 -7.10 -0.63 -9.57
CA THR A 117 -7.92 -1.19 -8.49
C THR A 117 -7.47 -0.75 -7.11
N ILE A 118 -8.20 -1.17 -6.08
CA ILE A 118 -7.79 -0.96 -4.69
C ILE A 118 -6.47 -1.65 -4.33
N ALA A 119 -6.04 -2.69 -5.07
CA ALA A 119 -4.72 -3.29 -4.86
C ALA A 119 -3.59 -2.29 -5.14
N ASP A 120 -3.74 -1.47 -6.19
CA ASP A 120 -2.81 -0.40 -6.54
C ASP A 120 -2.85 0.74 -5.52
N ILE A 121 -4.07 1.14 -5.12
CA ILE A 121 -4.31 2.17 -4.08
C ILE A 121 -3.63 1.79 -2.76
N ALA A 122 -3.68 0.52 -2.38
CA ALA A 122 -3.06 0.04 -1.15
C ALA A 122 -1.54 -0.10 -1.24
N THR A 123 -1.01 -0.46 -2.42
CA THR A 123 0.40 -0.86 -2.60
C THR A 123 1.32 0.32 -2.86
N PHE A 124 1.00 1.17 -3.83
CA PHE A 124 1.95 2.20 -4.29
C PHE A 124 2.25 3.33 -3.28
N PRO A 125 1.36 3.69 -2.33
CA PRO A 125 1.75 4.60 -1.26
C PRO A 125 2.93 4.07 -0.42
N TRP A 126 2.99 2.75 -0.19
CA TRP A 126 4.09 2.13 0.53
C TRP A 126 5.38 2.08 -0.29
N VAL A 127 5.30 1.82 -1.59
CA VAL A 127 6.48 1.91 -2.49
C VAL A 127 7.02 3.33 -2.52
N ARG A 128 6.14 4.34 -2.70
CA ARG A 128 6.51 5.77 -2.61
C ARG A 128 7.20 6.08 -1.29
N ASN A 129 6.64 5.61 -0.18
CA ASN A 129 7.16 5.88 1.14
C ASN A 129 8.53 5.22 1.37
N LEU A 130 8.72 3.98 0.91
CA LEU A 130 9.99 3.26 1.01
C LEU A 130 11.14 4.03 0.35
N VAL A 131 10.95 4.44 -0.91
CA VAL A 131 12.02 5.04 -1.73
C VAL A 131 12.18 6.53 -1.50
N GLY A 132 11.12 7.21 -1.05
CA GLY A 132 11.12 8.63 -0.72
C GLY A 132 11.37 8.87 0.77
N PHE A 133 10.30 8.84 1.57
CA PHE A 133 10.38 9.24 2.96
C PHE A 133 11.29 8.33 3.80
N TYR A 134 11.32 7.02 3.61
CA TYR A 134 12.23 6.12 4.34
C TYR A 134 13.66 6.11 3.81
N GLU A 135 13.94 6.81 2.71
CA GLU A 135 15.29 6.93 2.12
C GLU A 135 15.95 5.57 1.82
N ALA A 136 15.15 4.54 1.56
CA ALA A 136 15.63 3.16 1.43
C ALA A 136 15.83 2.71 -0.03
N GLY A 137 15.65 3.60 -1.01
CA GLY A 137 15.71 3.25 -2.43
C GLY A 137 17.02 2.58 -2.85
N ALA A 138 18.16 3.13 -2.40
CA ALA A 138 19.48 2.54 -2.68
C ALA A 138 19.68 1.20 -1.96
N LEU A 139 19.24 1.09 -0.70
CA LEU A 139 19.38 -0.15 0.09
C LEU A 139 18.68 -1.33 -0.57
N VAL A 140 17.48 -1.09 -1.13
CA VAL A 140 16.70 -2.12 -1.82
C VAL A 140 17.07 -2.29 -3.29
N GLY A 141 18.00 -1.49 -3.84
CA GLY A 141 18.35 -1.55 -5.27
C GLY A 141 17.14 -1.24 -6.17
N PHE A 142 16.41 -0.17 -5.84
CA PHE A 142 15.12 0.12 -6.47
C PHE A 142 15.19 0.31 -8.00
N ASP A 143 16.34 0.75 -8.49
CA ASP A 143 16.66 0.91 -9.91
C ASP A 143 16.53 -0.39 -10.72
N GLN A 144 16.64 -1.56 -10.07
CA GLN A 144 16.52 -2.88 -10.69
C GLN A 144 15.07 -3.33 -10.94
N PHE A 145 14.06 -2.55 -10.52
CA PHE A 145 12.63 -2.88 -10.66
C PHE A 145 11.92 -1.91 -11.63
N PRO A 146 12.18 -1.99 -12.95
CA PRO A 146 11.67 -1.03 -13.92
C PRO A 146 10.13 -1.03 -14.02
N GLN A 147 9.46 -2.17 -13.85
CA GLN A 147 8.00 -2.21 -13.90
C GLN A 147 7.37 -1.58 -12.66
N VAL A 148 7.96 -1.81 -11.48
CA VAL A 148 7.54 -1.12 -10.25
C VAL A 148 7.75 0.39 -10.39
N GLN A 149 8.89 0.84 -10.92
CA GLN A 149 9.17 2.25 -11.16
C GLN A 149 8.17 2.89 -12.13
N ARG A 150 7.88 2.23 -13.25
CA ARG A 150 6.87 2.67 -14.23
C ARG A 150 5.50 2.85 -13.57
N ALA A 151 5.03 1.82 -12.86
CA ALA A 151 3.71 1.85 -12.24
C ALA A 151 3.64 2.88 -11.09
N LEU A 152 4.72 3.04 -10.32
CA LEU A 152 4.82 4.09 -9.30
C LEU A 152 4.74 5.49 -9.92
N ALA A 153 5.48 5.75 -10.99
CA ALA A 153 5.45 7.04 -11.68
C ALA A 153 4.04 7.35 -12.21
N ALA A 154 3.39 6.36 -12.83
CA ALA A 154 2.00 6.49 -13.27
C ALA A 154 1.04 6.73 -12.09
N PHE A 155 1.25 6.05 -10.95
CA PHE A 155 0.43 6.20 -9.75
C PHE A 155 0.50 7.63 -9.18
N VAL A 156 1.70 8.14 -8.94
CA VAL A 156 1.90 9.45 -8.31
C VAL A 156 1.51 10.62 -9.21
N ALA A 157 1.45 10.41 -10.54
CA ALA A 157 0.98 11.41 -11.49
C ALA A 157 -0.55 11.58 -11.50
N ARG A 158 -1.33 10.65 -10.91
CA ARG A 158 -2.80 10.72 -10.91
C ARG A 158 -3.28 11.90 -10.07
N PRO A 159 -4.11 12.82 -10.60
CA PRO A 159 -4.58 13.98 -9.84
C PRO A 159 -5.26 13.63 -8.51
N ALA A 160 -6.01 12.52 -8.47
CA ALA A 160 -6.65 12.04 -7.23
C ALA A 160 -5.62 11.54 -6.20
N VAL A 161 -4.53 10.91 -6.63
CA VAL A 161 -3.43 10.48 -5.75
C VAL A 161 -2.68 11.70 -5.23
N VAL A 162 -2.37 12.69 -6.08
CA VAL A 162 -1.72 13.95 -5.66
C VAL A 162 -2.54 14.64 -4.56
N ARG A 163 -3.87 14.74 -4.72
CA ARG A 163 -4.73 15.29 -3.68
C ARG A 163 -4.71 14.42 -2.41
N GLY A 164 -4.92 13.11 -2.55
CA GLY A 164 -5.00 12.19 -1.41
C GLY A 164 -3.72 12.13 -0.57
N LEU A 165 -2.54 12.28 -1.18
CA LEU A 165 -1.25 12.32 -0.48
C LEU A 165 -1.07 13.56 0.41
N ASN A 166 -1.90 14.58 0.25
CA ASN A 166 -1.87 15.82 1.02
C ASN A 166 -3.12 16.00 1.91
N ILE A 167 -3.88 14.91 2.13
CA ILE A 167 -5.09 14.91 2.96
C ILE A 167 -4.95 13.90 4.10
N PRO A 168 -5.25 14.28 5.36
CA PRO A 168 -5.52 15.65 5.79
C PRO A 168 -4.27 16.54 5.60
N PRO A 169 -4.44 17.88 5.51
CA PRO A 169 -3.30 18.78 5.54
C PRO A 169 -2.47 18.49 6.81
N ARG A 170 -1.15 18.67 6.71
CA ARG A 170 -0.29 18.64 7.90
C ARG A 170 -0.62 19.86 8.74
N ASP A 171 -0.74 19.66 10.06
CA ASP A 171 -0.83 20.76 11.04
C ASP A 171 0.41 21.67 10.99
#